data_AF-A0A381W9U8-F1
#
_entry.id   AF-A0A381W9U8-F1
#
_cell.length_a   1.000
_cell.length_b   1.000
_cell.length_c   1.000
_cell.angle_alpha   90.00
_cell.angle_beta   90.00
_cell.angle_gamma   90.00
#
_symmetry.space_group_name_H-M   'P 1'
#
loop_
_entity.id
_entity.type
_entity.pdbx_description
1 polymer ?
#
loop_
_entity_poly.entity_id
_entity_poly.type
_entity_poly.pdbx_seq_one_letter_code
_entity_poly.pdbx_strand_id
1 'polypeptide(L)'
;MRQTLYYCLQPLLLIAAVGIWYTNPTFELTYLYVVLGVQLVLGVIEHYLPARSEWVIRARQKSINVVLVFFLIIIALTLTAVYVEWLAAPLAAFRNAAGFDIWPHHWPILAQLLLVFFASEFVWYWMHRTEHRWTLIWRLSGHGAHHSFKKLNALNFGLN
;
A
#
# COMPACT_ATOMS: atom_id res chain seq x y z
N MET A 1 -29.34 1.80 6.60
CA MET A 1 -28.03 2.44 6.88
C MET A 1 -26.86 1.45 6.84
N ARG A 2 -26.78 0.42 7.70
CA ARG A 2 -25.64 -0.53 7.71
C ARG A 2 -25.43 -1.28 6.38
N GLN A 3 -26.48 -1.79 5.74
CA GLN A 3 -26.38 -2.49 4.45
C GLN A 3 -25.89 -1.55 3.32
N THR A 4 -26.40 -0.33 3.28
CA THR A 4 -25.94 0.70 2.33
C THR A 4 -24.46 0.99 2.50
N LEU A 5 -24.00 1.19 3.74
CA LEU A 5 -22.56 1.37 4.02
C LEU A 5 -21.75 0.15 3.57
N TYR A 6 -22.22 -1.06 3.87
CA TYR A 6 -21.52 -2.30 3.52
C TYR A 6 -21.28 -2.43 2.01
N TYR A 7 -22.28 -2.15 1.18
CA TYR A 7 -22.17 -2.30 -0.27
C TYR A 7 -21.58 -1.07 -0.98
N CYS A 8 -21.83 0.14 -0.48
CA CYS A 8 -21.51 1.36 -1.21
C CYS A 8 -20.21 2.04 -0.73
N LEU A 9 -19.73 1.80 0.50
CA LEU A 9 -18.61 2.56 1.05
C LEU A 9 -17.34 2.43 0.21
N GLN A 10 -16.90 1.21 -0.08
CA GLN A 10 -15.69 0.97 -0.86
C GLN A 10 -15.78 1.54 -2.29
N PRO A 11 -16.80 1.22 -3.12
CA PRO A 11 -16.87 1.77 -4.47
C PRO A 11 -16.98 3.30 -4.48
N LEU A 12 -17.69 3.91 -3.52
CA LEU A 12 -17.76 5.37 -3.41
C LEU A 12 -16.41 6.00 -3.05
N LEU A 13 -15.66 5.41 -2.12
CA LEU A 13 -14.31 5.89 -1.78
C LEU A 13 -13.37 5.79 -2.99
N LEU A 14 -13.46 4.72 -3.78
CA LEU A 14 -12.67 4.55 -5.00
C LEU A 14 -13.04 5.58 -6.08
N ILE A 15 -14.33 5.74 -6.37
CA ILE A 15 -14.82 6.74 -7.33
C ILE A 15 -14.40 8.15 -6.90
N ALA A 16 -14.52 8.47 -5.61
CA ALA A 16 -14.09 9.76 -5.08
C ALA A 16 -12.58 9.95 -5.21
N ALA A 17 -11.76 8.97 -4.83
CA ALA A 17 -10.31 9.06 -4.93
C ALA A 17 -9.84 9.26 -6.39
N VAL A 18 -10.36 8.44 -7.31
CA VAL A 18 -10.04 8.54 -8.74
C VAL A 18 -10.59 9.84 -9.34
N GLY A 19 -11.80 10.24 -8.95
CA GLY A 19 -12.43 11.48 -9.41
C GLY A 19 -11.63 12.71 -8.97
N ILE A 20 -11.19 12.78 -7.70
CA ILE A 20 -10.33 13.85 -7.19
C ILE A 20 -9.02 13.90 -7.99
N TRP A 21 -8.36 12.76 -8.18
CA TRP A 21 -7.14 12.70 -8.99
C TRP A 21 -7.38 13.16 -10.43
N TYR A 22 -8.50 12.76 -11.05
CA TYR A 22 -8.84 13.14 -12.42
C TYR A 22 -9.02 14.66 -12.60
N THR A 23 -9.44 15.39 -11.55
CA THR A 23 -9.57 16.86 -11.63
C THR A 23 -8.22 17.59 -11.73
N ASN A 24 -7.16 17.03 -11.14
CA ASN A 24 -5.81 17.59 -11.23
C ASN A 24 -4.75 16.48 -11.05
N PRO A 25 -4.46 15.71 -12.11
CA PRO A 25 -3.54 14.56 -12.03
C PRO A 25 -2.11 14.93 -11.65
N THR A 26 -1.73 16.19 -11.86
CA THR A 26 -0.40 16.73 -11.58
C THR A 26 -0.24 17.26 -10.15
N PHE A 27 -1.32 17.32 -9.36
CA PHE A 27 -1.23 17.82 -7.99
C PHE A 27 -0.63 16.77 -7.05
N GLU A 28 0.62 16.99 -6.66
CA GLU A 28 1.45 16.05 -5.90
C GLU A 28 0.86 15.67 -4.53
N LEU A 29 0.10 16.58 -3.89
CA LEU A 29 -0.50 16.33 -2.58
C LEU A 29 -1.84 15.56 -2.63
N THR A 30 -2.34 15.24 -3.83
CA THR A 30 -3.60 14.50 -4.01
C THR A 30 -3.61 13.22 -3.19
N TYR A 31 -2.54 12.42 -3.28
CA TYR A 31 -2.44 11.16 -2.56
C TYR A 31 -2.54 11.36 -1.04
N LEU A 32 -1.80 12.33 -0.50
CA LEU A 32 -1.79 12.63 0.93
C LEU A 32 -3.20 13.01 1.42
N TYR A 33 -3.88 13.92 0.72
CA TYR A 33 -5.22 14.36 1.11
C TYR A 33 -6.27 13.26 0.98
N VAL A 34 -6.20 12.46 -0.08
CA VAL A 34 -7.11 11.32 -0.26
C VAL A 34 -6.92 10.30 0.86
N VAL A 35 -5.67 9.92 1.18
CA VAL A 35 -5.40 8.96 2.26
C VAL A 35 -5.86 9.49 3.61
N LEU A 36 -5.56 10.75 3.94
CA LEU A 36 -6.03 11.37 5.19
C LEU A 36 -7.57 11.41 5.26
N GLY A 37 -8.23 11.78 4.16
CA GLY A 37 -9.69 11.80 4.06
C GLY A 37 -10.31 10.43 4.24
N VAL A 38 -9.79 9.41 3.54
CA VAL A 38 -10.23 8.01 3.67
C VAL A 38 -10.06 7.52 5.10
N GLN A 39 -8.89 7.77 5.72
CA GLN A 39 -8.61 7.37 7.10
C GLN A 39 -9.55 8.06 8.11
N LEU A 40 -9.89 9.34 7.88
CA LEU A 40 -10.86 10.05 8.72
C LEU A 40 -12.27 9.46 8.57
N VAL A 41 -12.74 9.24 7.33
CA VAL A 41 -14.05 8.66 7.06
C VAL A 41 -14.16 7.26 7.67
N LEU A 42 -13.20 6.38 7.39
CA LEU A 42 -13.19 5.02 7.95
C LEU A 42 -13.07 5.06 9.46
N GLY A 43 -12.19 5.89 10.03
CA GLY A 43 -11.99 6.00 11.47
C GLY A 43 -13.22 6.51 12.24
N VAL A 44 -14.05 7.35 11.63
CA VAL A 44 -15.35 7.79 12.17
C VAL A 44 -16.37 6.67 12.08
N ILE A 45 -16.52 6.04 10.90
CA ILE A 45 -17.47 4.94 10.70
C ILE A 45 -17.16 3.77 11.64
N GLU A 46 -15.88 3.40 11.79
CA GLU A 46 -15.44 2.32 12.69
C GLU A 46 -15.72 2.61 14.15
N HIS A 47 -15.74 3.88 14.56
CA HIS A 47 -16.02 4.25 15.95
C HIS A 47 -17.52 4.21 16.27
N TYR A 48 -18.36 4.74 15.37
CA TYR A 48 -19.81 4.86 15.62
C TYR A 48 -20.63 3.69 15.10
N LEU A 49 -20.19 3.04 14.01
CA LEU A 49 -20.88 1.94 13.33
C LEU A 49 -19.93 0.76 13.09
N PRO A 50 -19.28 0.22 14.14
CA PRO A 50 -18.35 -0.90 13.97
C PRO A 50 -19.06 -2.13 13.38
N ALA A 51 -18.37 -2.83 12.49
CA ALA A 51 -18.77 -4.16 12.06
C ALA A 51 -18.77 -5.16 13.22
N ARG A 52 -17.81 -5.01 14.15
CA ARG A 52 -17.65 -5.79 15.37
C ARG A 52 -17.31 -4.87 16.54
N SER A 53 -18.15 -4.86 17.57
CA SER A 53 -17.99 -3.96 18.73
C SER A 53 -16.65 -4.13 19.45
N GLU A 54 -16.14 -5.36 19.49
CA GLU A 54 -14.89 -5.74 20.13
C GLU A 54 -13.64 -5.28 19.36
N TRP A 55 -13.80 -4.76 18.13
CA TRP A 55 -12.72 -4.22 17.30
C TRP A 55 -12.49 -2.72 17.51
N VAL A 56 -13.39 -2.02 18.21
CA VAL A 56 -13.20 -0.60 18.51
C VAL A 56 -11.98 -0.42 19.40
N ILE A 57 -11.00 0.33 18.88
CA ILE A 57 -9.75 0.63 19.61
C ILE A 57 -9.90 1.86 20.51
N ARG A 58 -9.26 1.82 21.68
CA ARG A 58 -9.24 2.94 22.64
C ARG A 58 -8.40 4.10 22.10
N ALA A 59 -8.70 5.32 22.55
CA ALA A 59 -7.99 6.54 22.13
C ALA A 59 -6.47 6.44 22.26
N ARG A 60 -5.95 5.91 23.39
CA ARG A 60 -4.51 5.69 23.60
C ARG A 60 -3.88 4.82 22.51
N GLN A 61 -4.52 3.71 22.15
CA GLN A 61 -4.02 2.82 21.10
C GLN A 61 -4.08 3.51 19.72
N LYS A 62 -5.16 4.26 19.45
CA LYS A 62 -5.30 5.04 18.22
C LYS A 62 -4.16 6.06 18.08
N SER A 63 -3.83 6.79 19.15
CA SER A 63 -2.71 7.76 19.15
C SER A 63 -1.36 7.09 18.90
N ILE A 64 -1.08 5.95 19.55
CA ILE A 64 0.16 5.19 19.31
C ILE A 64 0.23 4.72 17.86
N ASN A 65 -0.87 4.16 17.33
CA ASN A 65 -0.93 3.71 15.94
C ASN A 65 -0.67 4.86 14.96
N VAL A 66 -1.27 6.04 15.16
CA VAL A 66 -1.02 7.21 14.30
C VAL A 66 0.45 7.62 14.32
N VAL A 67 1.08 7.64 15.50
CA VAL A 67 2.51 7.94 15.63
C VAL A 67 3.37 6.91 14.88
N LEU A 68 3.05 5.61 15.04
CA LEU A 68 3.76 4.54 14.33
C LEU A 68 3.61 4.64 12.81
N VAL A 69 2.40 4.87 12.30
CA VAL A 69 2.14 5.10 10.87
C VAL A 69 2.96 6.29 10.36
N PHE A 70 2.99 7.39 11.10
CA PHE A 70 3.80 8.56 10.75
C PHE A 70 5.28 8.20 10.63
N PHE A 71 5.86 7.51 11.62
CA PHE A 71 7.26 7.08 11.56
C PHE A 71 7.53 6.11 10.41
N LEU A 72 6.64 5.14 10.16
CA LEU A 72 6.77 4.19 9.05
C LEU A 72 6.74 4.90 7.68
N ILE A 73 5.88 5.90 7.52
CA ILE A 73 5.85 6.75 6.31
C ILE A 73 7.18 7.49 6.14
N ILE A 74 7.72 8.10 7.20
CA ILE A 74 9.02 8.80 7.12
C ILE A 74 10.16 7.84 6.75
N ILE A 75 10.17 6.63 7.31
CA ILE A 75 11.13 5.58 6.96
C ILE A 75 10.99 5.21 5.48
N ALA A 76 9.77 4.95 5.01
CA ALA A 76 9.52 4.59 3.61
C ALA A 76 9.95 5.70 2.63
N LEU A 77 9.65 6.97 2.96
CA LEU A 77 10.07 8.11 2.16
C LEU A 77 11.59 8.27 2.14
N THR A 78 12.24 8.07 3.29
CA THR A 78 13.71 8.14 3.40
C THR A 78 14.38 7.03 2.61
N LEU A 79 13.90 5.79 2.71
CA LEU A 79 14.40 4.66 1.93
C LEU A 79 14.20 4.87 0.43
N THR A 80 13.06 5.45 0.03
CA THR A 80 12.79 5.81 -1.37
C THR A 80 13.78 6.88 -1.85
N ALA A 81 14.02 7.92 -1.06
CA ALA A 81 15.00 8.96 -1.38
C ALA A 81 16.41 8.38 -1.49
N VAL A 82 16.81 7.49 -0.56
CA VAL A 82 18.11 6.81 -0.61
C VAL A 82 18.23 5.95 -1.87
N TYR A 83 17.19 5.20 -2.23
CA TYR A 83 17.18 4.39 -3.44
C TYR A 83 17.35 5.26 -4.69
N VAL A 84 16.58 6.35 -4.82
CA VAL A 84 16.63 7.24 -5.98
C VAL A 84 18.00 7.93 -6.09
N GLU A 85 18.50 8.48 -4.99
CA GLU A 85 19.74 9.25 -4.97
C GLU A 85 20.98 8.37 -5.17
N TRP A 86 21.04 7.20 -4.51
CA TRP A 86 22.27 6.42 -4.42
C TRP A 86 22.28 5.13 -5.24
N LEU A 87 21.12 4.54 -5.53
CA LEU A 87 21.05 3.20 -6.12
C LEU A 87 20.52 3.18 -7.56
N ALA A 88 19.59 4.08 -7.91
CA ALA A 88 18.94 4.06 -9.22
C ALA A 88 19.93 4.14 -10.39
N ALA A 89 20.84 5.11 -10.37
CA ALA A 89 21.82 5.29 -11.45
C ALA A 89 22.87 4.14 -11.52
N PRO A 90 23.50 3.70 -10.41
CA PRO A 90 24.39 2.54 -10.45
C PRO A 90 23.72 1.24 -10.91
N LEU A 91 22.49 0.98 -10.46
CA LEU A 91 21.73 -0.20 -10.90
C LEU A 91 21.39 -0.14 -12.40
N ALA A 92 21.03 1.04 -12.91
CA ALA A 92 20.80 1.23 -14.34
C ALA A 92 22.08 1.04 -15.16
N ALA A 93 23.21 1.58 -14.70
CA ALA A 93 24.51 1.39 -15.33
C ALA A 93 24.92 -0.09 -15.36
N PHE A 94 24.75 -0.78 -14.23
CA PHE A 94 24.99 -2.22 -14.14
C PHE A 94 24.10 -3.02 -15.09
N ARG A 95 22.79 -2.74 -15.13
CA ARG A 95 21.84 -3.39 -16.05
C ARG A 95 22.30 -3.27 -17.50
N ASN A 96 22.72 -2.07 -17.91
CA ASN A 96 23.17 -1.82 -19.28
C ASN A 96 24.51 -2.51 -19.57
N ALA A 97 25.48 -2.42 -18.65
CA ALA A 97 26.79 -3.08 -18.81
C ALA A 97 26.69 -4.62 -18.87
N ALA A 98 25.75 -5.20 -18.11
CA ALA A 98 25.47 -6.63 -18.12
C ALA A 98 24.61 -7.09 -19.31
N GLY A 99 24.11 -6.17 -20.14
CA GLY A 99 23.22 -6.50 -21.26
C GLY A 99 21.83 -6.98 -20.83
N PHE A 100 21.37 -6.60 -19.63
CA PHE A 100 20.06 -7.02 -19.08
C PHE A 100 18.91 -6.07 -19.43
N ASP A 101 19.04 -5.24 -20.47
CA ASP A 101 17.91 -4.47 -20.99
C ASP A 101 17.02 -5.36 -21.89
N ILE A 102 16.38 -6.34 -21.25
CA ILE A 102 15.49 -7.32 -21.90
C ILE A 102 14.06 -6.83 -22.03
N TRP A 103 13.77 -5.59 -21.61
CA TRP A 103 12.42 -5.04 -21.64
C TRP A 103 11.98 -4.78 -23.10
N PRO A 104 10.76 -5.18 -23.51
CA PRO A 104 10.32 -5.02 -24.89
C PRO A 104 9.83 -3.59 -25.15
N HIS A 105 10.75 -2.64 -25.24
CA HIS A 105 10.46 -1.20 -25.41
C HIS A 105 9.63 -0.86 -26.66
N HIS A 106 9.73 -1.69 -27.70
CA HIS A 106 9.04 -1.50 -28.98
C HIS A 106 7.61 -2.06 -29.01
N TRP A 107 7.18 -2.77 -27.96
CA TRP A 107 5.81 -3.29 -27.90
C TRP A 107 4.79 -2.17 -27.70
N PRO A 108 3.53 -2.36 -28.14
CA PRO A 108 2.45 -1.45 -27.80
C PRO A 108 2.34 -1.23 -26.29
N ILE A 109 2.06 0.00 -25.84
CA ILE A 109 2.01 0.34 -24.41
C ILE A 109 1.08 -0.58 -23.61
N LEU A 110 -0.05 -0.96 -24.20
CA LEU A 110 -0.99 -1.89 -23.56
C LEU A 110 -0.36 -3.27 -23.28
N ALA A 111 0.44 -3.78 -24.21
CA ALA A 111 1.15 -5.05 -24.03
C ALA A 111 2.24 -4.93 -22.96
N GLN A 112 2.94 -3.79 -22.88
CA GLN A 112 3.91 -3.53 -21.81
C GLN A 112 3.23 -3.44 -20.42
N LEU A 113 2.06 -2.81 -20.34
CA LEU A 113 1.26 -2.73 -19.12
C LEU A 113 0.78 -4.11 -18.65
N LEU A 114 0.30 -4.94 -19.58
CA LEU A 114 -0.06 -6.32 -19.27
C LEU A 114 1.15 -7.13 -18.82
N LEU A 115 2.30 -6.98 -19.50
CA LEU A 115 3.53 -7.66 -19.13
C LEU A 115 3.98 -7.30 -17.72
N VAL A 116 4.04 -6.01 -17.37
CA VAL A 116 4.44 -5.59 -16.01
C VAL A 116 3.44 -6.09 -14.97
N PHE A 117 2.14 -6.06 -15.27
CA PHE A 117 1.11 -6.57 -14.38
C PHE A 117 1.31 -8.06 -14.10
N PHE A 118 1.36 -8.90 -15.15
CA PHE A 118 1.51 -10.35 -14.97
C PHE A 118 2.87 -10.72 -14.36
N ALA A 119 3.95 -10.04 -14.74
CA ALA A 119 5.26 -10.27 -14.15
C ALA A 119 5.28 -9.92 -12.65
N SER A 120 4.66 -8.79 -12.27
CA SER A 120 4.48 -8.38 -10.88
C SER A 120 3.69 -9.43 -10.10
N GLU A 121 2.52 -9.82 -10.60
CA GLU A 121 1.67 -10.83 -9.95
C GLU A 121 2.38 -12.18 -9.80
N PHE A 122 3.16 -12.59 -10.81
CA PHE A 122 3.95 -13.81 -10.74
C PHE A 122 5.00 -13.75 -9.63
N VAL A 123 5.78 -12.66 -9.56
CA VAL A 123 6.81 -12.48 -8.53
C VAL A 123 6.16 -12.44 -7.13
N TRP A 124 5.10 -11.64 -6.96
CA TRP A 124 4.40 -11.51 -5.68
C TRP A 124 3.77 -12.82 -5.22
N TYR A 125 3.16 -13.58 -6.13
CA TYR A 125 2.60 -14.90 -5.80
C TYR A 125 3.67 -15.82 -5.22
N TRP A 126 4.82 -15.92 -5.88
CA TRP A 126 5.88 -16.81 -5.43
C TRP A 126 6.53 -16.30 -4.15
N MET A 127 6.77 -14.99 -4.02
CA MET A 127 7.26 -14.39 -2.78
C MET A 127 6.33 -14.72 -1.61
N HIS A 128 5.04 -14.42 -1.75
CA HIS A 128 4.04 -14.71 -0.73
C HIS A 128 3.97 -16.20 -0.39
N ARG A 129 4.00 -17.08 -1.41
CA ARG A 129 4.04 -18.53 -1.20
C ARG A 129 5.29 -18.97 -0.44
N THR A 130 6.45 -18.38 -0.73
CA THR A 130 7.71 -18.71 -0.03
C THR A 130 7.71 -18.22 1.40
N GLU A 131 7.14 -17.04 1.68
CA GLU A 131 6.96 -16.52 3.03
C GLU A 131 6.13 -17.48 3.88
N HIS A 132 5.06 -18.05 3.33
CA HIS A 132 4.26 -19.06 4.03
C HIS A 132 4.91 -20.43 4.12
N ARG A 133 5.85 -20.76 3.23
CA ARG A 133 6.50 -22.08 3.20
C ARG A 133 7.70 -22.17 4.14
N TRP A 134 8.47 -21.09 4.30
CA TRP A 134 9.73 -21.11 5.04
C TRP A 134 9.76 -20.09 6.18
N THR A 135 9.89 -20.57 7.41
CA THR A 135 9.86 -19.74 8.63
C THR A 135 10.93 -18.64 8.65
N LEU A 136 12.08 -18.86 8.02
CA LEU A 136 13.12 -17.83 7.92
C LEU A 136 12.63 -16.65 7.06
N ILE A 137 12.05 -16.92 5.89
CA ILE A 137 11.52 -15.89 5.01
C ILE A 137 10.33 -15.20 5.67
N TRP A 138 9.42 -15.93 6.30
CA TRP A 138 8.32 -15.37 7.10
C TRP A 138 8.77 -14.30 8.09
N ARG A 139 9.90 -14.53 8.78
CA ARG A 139 10.43 -13.62 9.80
C ARG A 139 11.18 -12.44 9.18
N LEU A 140 12.06 -12.71 8.20
CA LEU A 140 12.92 -11.69 7.61
C LEU A 140 12.18 -10.73 6.68
N SER A 141 11.14 -11.21 5.98
CA SER A 141 10.28 -10.37 5.13
C SER A 141 9.38 -9.42 5.94
N GLY A 142 9.20 -9.68 7.24
CA GLY A 142 8.18 -9.00 8.04
C GLY A 142 6.77 -9.53 7.84
N HIS A 143 6.55 -10.56 7.02
CA HIS A 143 5.21 -11.12 6.75
C HIS A 143 4.46 -11.57 8.01
N GLY A 144 5.20 -12.01 9.04
CA GLY A 144 4.61 -12.29 10.35
C GLY A 144 3.95 -11.11 11.04
N ALA A 145 4.45 -9.89 10.85
CA ALA A 145 3.85 -8.67 11.38
C ALA A 145 2.49 -8.41 10.71
N HIS A 146 2.41 -8.58 9.39
CA HIS A 146 1.17 -8.48 8.62
C HIS A 146 0.09 -9.45 9.14
N HIS A 147 0.44 -10.71 9.43
CA HIS A 147 -0.49 -11.72 9.98
C HIS A 147 -0.76 -11.61 11.50
N SER A 148 -0.11 -10.67 12.19
CA SER A 148 -0.25 -10.50 13.64
C SER A 148 -1.57 -9.83 14.04
N PHE A 149 -2.17 -9.03 13.14
CA PHE A 149 -3.38 -8.28 13.43
C PHE A 149 -4.60 -9.19 13.57
N LYS A 150 -5.22 -9.20 14.76
CA LYS A 150 -6.45 -9.96 15.06
C LYS A 150 -7.74 -9.13 15.01
N LYS A 151 -7.61 -7.82 14.93
CA LYS A 151 -8.71 -6.85 14.89
C LYS A 151 -8.39 -5.84 13.79
N LEU A 152 -9.27 -5.74 12.79
CA LEU A 152 -9.09 -4.82 11.67
C LEU A 152 -9.69 -3.44 12.01
N ASN A 153 -8.95 -2.41 11.63
CA ASN A 153 -9.30 -1.00 11.67
C ASN A 153 -8.50 -0.25 10.59
N ALA A 154 -8.92 0.96 10.25
CA ALA A 154 -8.37 1.74 9.13
C ALA A 154 -6.85 1.96 9.24
N LEU A 155 -6.32 2.12 10.45
CA LEU A 155 -4.89 2.33 10.68
C LEU A 155 -4.05 1.08 10.44
N ASN A 156 -4.63 -0.13 10.42
CA ASN A 156 -3.86 -1.34 10.09
C ASN A 156 -3.22 -1.25 8.70
N PHE A 157 -3.84 -0.54 7.75
CA PHE A 157 -3.26 -0.31 6.43
C PHE A 157 -1.84 0.27 6.50
N GLY A 158 -1.60 1.24 7.38
CA GLY A 158 -0.29 1.88 7.54
C GLY A 158 0.62 1.23 8.58
N LEU A 159 0.17 0.16 9.23
CA LEU A 159 0.92 -0.58 10.26
C LEU A 159 1.41 -1.94 9.77
N ASN A 160 1.04 -2.33 8.55
CA ASN A 160 1.48 -3.56 7.90
C ASN A 160 2.81 -3.36 7.19
#